data_AF-A0A6I2XS85-F1
#
_entry.id   AF-A0A6I2XS85-F1
#
_cell.length_a   1.000
_cell.length_b   1.000
_cell.length_c   1.000
_cell.angle_alpha   90.00
_cell.angle_beta   90.00
_cell.angle_gamma   90.00
#
_symmetry.space_group_name_H-M   'P 1'
#
loop_
_entity.id
_entity.type
_entity.pdbx_description
1 polymer ?
#
loop_
_entity_poly.entity_id
_entity_poly.type
_entity_poly.pdbx_seq_one_letter_code
_entity_poly.pdbx_strand_id
1 'polypeptide(L)' 'MKVRVHIDCESGSWRAVSPDVKGMNLFASSRKDLENLIETGVPFYLEREDVEVILIDRTQSKV' A
#
# COMPACT_ATOMS: atom_id res chain seq x y z
N MET A 1 12.00 -9.98 -3.36
CA MET A 1 10.61 -10.34 -3.80
C MET A 1 9.86 -9.10 -4.27
N LYS A 2 9.01 -9.19 -5.31
CA LYS A 2 8.15 -8.06 -5.75
C LYS A 2 6.78 -8.15 -5.07
N VAL A 3 6.30 -7.05 -4.50
CA VAL A 3 5.02 -6.95 -3.78
C VAL A 3 4.19 -5.82 -4.38
N ARG A 4 3.00 -6.14 -4.87
CA ARG A 4 2.07 -5.15 -5.40
C ARG A 4 1.26 -4.55 -4.26
N VAL A 5 1.15 -3.24 -4.25
CA VAL A 5 0.34 -2.50 -3.28
C VAL A 5 -0.61 -1.60 -4.04
N HIS A 6 -1.90 -1.86 -3.88
CA HIS A 6 -2.96 -1.06 -4.47
C HIS A 6 -3.24 0.12 -3.53
N ILE A 7 -3.21 1.32 -4.08
CA ILE A 7 -3.54 2.55 -3.38
C ILE A 7 -4.88 3.06 -3.89
N ASP A 8 -5.79 3.31 -2.95
CA ASP A 8 -7.10 3.90 -3.19
C ASP A 8 -7.24 5.19 -2.36
N CYS A 9 -8.07 6.13 -2.84
CA CYS A 9 -8.44 7.33 -2.11
C CYS A 9 -9.95 7.51 -2.19
N GLU A 10 -10.62 7.46 -1.04
CA GLU A 10 -12.05 7.65 -0.93
C GLU A 10 -12.35 8.73 0.09
N SER A 11 -13.09 9.76 -0.34
CA SER A 11 -13.53 10.88 0.53
C SER A 11 -12.39 11.55 1.32
N GLY A 12 -11.19 11.60 0.74
CA GLY A 12 -10.00 12.21 1.37
C GLY A 12 -9.21 11.29 2.29
N SER A 13 -9.63 10.03 2.48
CA SER A 13 -8.85 9.02 3.19
C SER A 13 -8.10 8.14 2.20
N TRP A 14 -6.80 7.95 2.45
CA TRP A 14 -5.90 7.12 1.67
C TRP A 14 -5.84 5.72 2.26
N ARG A 15 -5.93 4.71 1.40
CA ARG A 15 -5.92 3.29 1.78
C ARG A 15 -4.92 2.52 0.94
N ALA A 16 -4.20 1.58 1.54
CA ALA A 16 -3.35 0.63 0.85
C ALA A 16 -3.73 -0.81 1.18
N VAL A 17 -3.86 -1.65 0.16
CA VAL A 17 -4.07 -3.10 0.29
C VAL A 17 -3.13 -3.84 -0.64
N SER A 18 -2.70 -5.05 -0.27
CA SER A 18 -1.85 -5.87 -1.12
C SER A 18 -2.51 -7.22 -1.39
N PRO A 19 -2.65 -7.64 -2.66
CA PRO A 19 -3.03 -9.02 -2.97
C PRO A 19 -1.92 -10.03 -2.62
N ASP A 20 -0.67 -9.57 -2.46
CA ASP A 20 0.49 -10.41 -2.19
C ASP A 20 0.77 -10.54 -0.67
N VAL A 21 0.21 -9.67 0.16
CA VAL A 21 0.34 -9.68 1.63
C VAL A 21 -1.03 -9.86 2.29
N LYS A 22 -1.35 -11.09 2.70
CA LYS A 22 -2.64 -11.43 3.29
C LYS A 22 -2.90 -10.60 4.56
N GLY A 23 -4.00 -9.86 4.58
CA GLY A 23 -4.44 -9.07 5.73
C GLY A 23 -3.83 -7.67 5.81
N MET A 24 -2.97 -7.28 4.87
CA MET A 24 -2.46 -5.92 4.80
C MET A 24 -3.57 -4.94 4.43
N ASN A 25 -3.84 -3.99 5.32
CA ASN A 25 -4.84 -2.94 5.12
C ASN A 25 -4.40 -1.69 5.90
N LEU A 26 -3.74 -0.76 5.21
CA LEU A 26 -3.18 0.46 5.79
C LEU A 26 -4.08 1.64 5.46
N PHE A 27 -4.14 2.60 6.39
CA PHE A 27 -4.94 3.82 6.24
C PHE A 27 -4.12 5.04 6.67
N ALA A 28 -4.27 6.13 5.94
CA ALA A 28 -3.70 7.42 6.31
C ALA A 28 -4.58 8.58 5.85
N SER A 29 -4.39 9.74 6.48
CA SER A 29 -5.06 10.99 6.09
C SER A 29 -4.38 11.70 4.90
N SER A 30 -3.18 11.27 4.52
CA SER A 30 -2.45 11.81 3.37
C SER A 30 -1.77 10.69 2.57
N ARG A 31 -1.55 10.95 1.28
CA ARG A 31 -0.83 10.01 0.41
C ARG A 31 0.58 9.74 0.91
N LYS A 32 1.27 10.79 1.34
CA LYS A 32 2.66 10.72 1.80
C LYS A 32 2.77 9.84 3.05
N ASP A 33 1.86 9.99 4.01
CA ASP A 33 1.87 9.16 5.21
C ASP A 33 1.55 7.70 4.88
N LEU A 34 0.66 7.46 3.91
CA LEU A 34 0.37 6.12 3.42
C LEU A 34 1.62 5.48 2.78
N GLU A 35 2.33 6.21 1.92
CA GLU A 35 3.55 5.73 1.27
C GLU A 35 4.63 5.38 2.30
N ASN A 36 4.83 6.22 3.32
CA ASN A 36 5.74 5.91 4.44
C ASN A 36 5.33 4.63 5.20
N LEU A 37 4.02 4.44 5.44
CA LEU A 37 3.51 3.23 6.09
C LEU A 37 3.69 1.99 5.21
N ILE A 38 3.62 2.12 3.88
CA ILE A 38 3.85 1.02 2.94
C ILE A 38 5.33 0.62 2.96
N GLU A 39 6.25 1.60 2.86
CA GLU A 39 7.69 1.37 2.82
C GLU A 39 8.19 0.62 4.06
N THR A 40 7.62 0.93 5.23
CA THR A 40 8.01 0.31 6.50
C THR A 40 7.17 -0.92 6.85
N GLY A 41 5.88 -0.90 6.53
CA GLY A 41 4.93 -1.94 6.90
C GLY A 41 5.07 -3.20 6.06
N VAL A 42 5.33 -3.08 4.75
CA VAL A 42 5.44 -4.25 3.87
C VAL A 42 6.62 -5.17 4.26
N PRO A 43 7.85 -4.66 4.47
CA PRO A 43 8.95 -5.47 4.97
C PRO A 43 8.64 -6.12 6.32
N PHE A 44 7.99 -5.37 7.23
CA PHE A 44 7.61 -5.84 8.55
C PHE A 44 6.60 -7.00 8.48
N TYR A 45 5.53 -6.89 7.67
CA TYR A 45 4.53 -7.95 7.50
C TYR A 45 5.09 -9.23 6.90
N LEU A 46 6.14 -9.12 6.09
CA LEU A 46 6.76 -10.24 5.39
C LEU A 46 7.98 -10.81 6.13
N GLU A 47 8.42 -10.18 7.21
CA GLU A 47 9.65 -10.50 7.95
C GLU A 47 10.87 -10.60 7.00
N ARG A 48 10.96 -9.67 6.03
CA ARG A 48 11.98 -9.67 4.97
C ARG A 48 12.42 -8.27 4.60
N GLU A 49 13.70 -8.11 4.32
CA GLU A 49 14.29 -6.83 3.89
C GLU A 49 14.45 -6.72 2.36
N ASP A 50 14.41 -7.84 1.63
CA ASP A 50 14.60 -7.88 0.17
C ASP A 50 13.29 -7.58 -0.61
N VAL A 51 12.47 -6.64 -0.14
CA VAL A 51 11.15 -6.37 -0.74
C VAL A 51 11.21 -5.18 -1.70
N GLU A 52 10.82 -5.41 -2.95
CA GLU A 52 10.57 -4.37 -3.94
C GLU A 52 9.06 -4.10 -4.00
N VAL A 53 8.65 -2.93 -3.56
CA VAL A 53 7.24 -2.51 -3.57
C VAL A 53 6.88 -1.88 -4.92
N ILE A 54 5.80 -2.37 -5.52
CA ILE A 54 5.21 -1.84 -6.75
C ILE A 54 3.88 -1.20 -6.40
N LEU A 55 3.83 0.13 -6.41
CA LEU A 55 2.61 0.89 -6.15
C LEU A 55 1.71 0.90 -7.39
N ILE A 56 0.44 0.55 -7.20
CA ILE A 56 -0.61 0.56 -8.22
C ILE A 56 -1.68 1.54 -7.76
N ASP A 57 -1.73 2.71 -8.39
CA ASP A 57 -2.70 3.74 -8.08
C ASP A 57 -4.04 3.44 -8.76
N ARG A 58 -5.07 3.18 -7.96
CA ARG A 58 -6.43 2.84 -8.41
C ARG A 58 -7.40 4.00 -8.28
N THR A 59 -6.95 5.18 -7.82
CA THR A 59 -7.79 6.38 -7.66
C THR A 59 -8.47 6.82 -8.95
N GLN A 60 -7.92 6.44 -10.11
CA GLN A 60 -8.46 6.79 -11.43
C GLN A 60 -9.32 5.70 -12.09
N SER A 61 -9.52 4.53 -11.46
CA SER A 61 -10.24 3.40 -12.09
C SER A 61 -11.78 3.50 -12.04
N LYS A 62 -12.36 4.70 -11.81
CA LYS A 62 -13.80 4.95 -11.98
C LYS A 62 -14.06 5.54 -13.38
N VAL A 63 -14.03 4.68 -14.40
CA VAL A 63 -14.65 4.94 -15.72
C VAL A 63 -15.71 3.89 -15.94
#